data_AF-A0A1F5PL11-F1
#
_entry.id   AF-A0A1F5PL11-F1
#
_cell.length_a   1.000
_cell.length_b   1.000
_cell.length_c   1.000
_cell.angle_alpha   90.00
_cell.angle_beta   90.00
_cell.angle_gamma   90.00
#
_symmetry.space_group_name_H-M   'P 1'
#
loop_
_entity.id
_entity.type
_entity.pdbx_description
1 polymer ?
#
loop_
_entity_poly.entity_id
_entity_poly.type
_entity_poly.pdbx_seq_one_letter_code
_entity_poly.pdbx_strand_id
1 'polypeptide(L)' 'MSKKVTNEELARMMAKGFEDMATKEDLKTLATKQDLEDLTLKFDNVAFKFEVKDLERRVDVLERKVSVK' A
#
# COMPACT_ATOMS: atom_id res chain seq x y z
N MET A 1 -41.80 -13.51 -37.03
CA MET A 1 -40.48 -13.56 -37.68
C MET A 1 -39.42 -13.56 -36.60
N SER A 2 -38.51 -14.55 -36.57
CA SER A 2 -37.38 -14.52 -35.64
C SER A 2 -36.36 -13.50 -36.14
N LYS A 3 -35.88 -12.64 -35.23
CA LYS A 3 -34.79 -11.70 -35.54
C LYS A 3 -33.52 -12.53 -35.70
N LYS A 4 -32.91 -12.50 -36.89
CA LYS A 4 -31.59 -13.10 -37.09
C LYS A 4 -30.56 -12.16 -36.47
N VAL A 5 -29.75 -12.68 -35.56
CA VAL A 5 -28.58 -11.97 -35.01
C VAL A 5 -27.37 -12.31 -35.87
N THR A 6 -26.62 -11.31 -36.31
CA THR A 6 -25.38 -11.52 -37.08
C THR A 6 -24.17 -11.67 -36.15
N ASN A 7 -23.07 -12.21 -36.69
CA ASN A 7 -21.82 -12.31 -35.95
C ASN A 7 -21.28 -10.92 -35.57
N GLU A 8 -21.45 -9.91 -36.42
CA GLU A 8 -21.09 -8.51 -36.09
C GLU A 8 -21.93 -7.94 -34.95
N GLU A 9 -23.22 -8.25 -34.87
CA GLU A 9 -24.07 -7.82 -33.76
C GLU A 9 -23.61 -8.45 -32.45
N LEU A 10 -23.26 -9.73 -32.47
CA LEU A 10 -22.71 -10.42 -31.31
C LEU A 10 -21.37 -9.82 -30.87
N ALA A 11 -20.46 -9.54 -31.80
CA ALA A 11 -19.17 -8.93 -31.51
C ALA A 11 -19.33 -7.54 -30.87
N ARG A 12 -20.26 -6.71 -31.38
CA ARG A 12 -20.58 -5.40 -30.79
C ARG A 12 -21.17 -5.52 -29.38
N MET A 13 -22.08 -6.47 -29.18
CA MET A 13 -22.67 -6.72 -27.86
C MET A 13 -21.62 -7.15 -26.85
N MET A 14 -20.68 -8.02 -27.25
CA MET A 14 -19.57 -8.42 -26.38
C MET A 14 -18.65 -7.25 -26.07
N ALA A 15 -18.21 -6.49 -27.07
CA ALA A 15 -17.35 -5.34 -26.86
C ALA A 15 -17.97 -4.32 -25.88
N LYS A 16 -19.25 -3.99 -26.07
CA LYS A 16 -19.99 -3.09 -25.18
C LYS A 16 -20.17 -3.68 -23.77
N GLY A 17 -20.41 -4.98 -23.65
CA GLY A 17 -20.62 -5.63 -22.36
C GLY A 17 -19.40 -5.61 -21.43
N PHE A 18 -18.20 -5.40 -21.98
CA PHE A 18 -16.93 -5.36 -21.22
C PHE A 18 -16.22 -4.01 -21.28
N GLU A 19 -16.89 -2.94 -21.75
CA GLU A 19 -16.26 -1.64 -21.97
C GLU A 19 -15.66 -1.00 -20.70
N ASP A 20 -16.26 -1.26 -19.54
CA ASP A 20 -15.83 -0.75 -18.23
C ASP A 20 -15.03 -1.77 -17.39
N MET A 21 -14.67 -2.92 -17.97
CA MET A 21 -13.96 -3.95 -17.23
C MET A 21 -12.48 -3.59 -17.06
N ALA A 22 -12.04 -3.40 -15.81
CA ALA A 22 -10.62 -3.24 -15.51
C ALA A 22 -9.82 -4.48 -15.94
N THR A 23 -8.68 -4.24 -16.59
CA THR A 23 -7.73 -5.25 -17.03
C THR A 23 -6.70 -5.54 -15.94
N LYS A 24 -5.92 -6.61 -16.12
CA LYS A 24 -4.80 -6.91 -15.23
C LYS A 24 -3.74 -5.80 -15.24
N GLU A 25 -3.60 -5.09 -16.36
CA GLU A 25 -2.64 -3.99 -16.47
C GLU A 25 -3.07 -2.82 -15.59
N ASP A 26 -4.37 -2.49 -15.58
CA ASP A 26 -4.95 -1.41 -14.77
C ASP A 26 -4.72 -1.64 -13.27
N LEU A 27 -4.59 -2.88 -12.84
CA LEU A 27 -4.39 -3.25 -11.43
C LEU A 27 -2.92 -3.22 -10.98
N LYS A 28 -1.94 -3.22 -11.89
CA LYS A 28 -0.52 -3.33 -11.52
C LYS A 28 -0.01 -2.15 -10.69
N THR A 29 -0.64 -0.99 -10.80
CA THR A 29 -0.23 0.23 -10.08
C THR A 29 -0.88 0.37 -8.71
N LEU A 30 -1.81 -0.52 -8.35
CA LEU A 30 -2.51 -0.44 -7.08
C LEU A 30 -1.64 -1.01 -5.96
N ALA A 31 -1.53 -0.26 -4.87
CA ALA A 31 -0.90 -0.75 -3.64
C ALA A 31 -1.70 -1.91 -3.06
N THR A 32 -1.00 -2.91 -2.55
CA THR A 32 -1.56 -4.08 -1.88
C THR A 32 -1.70 -3.85 -0.38
N LYS A 33 -2.42 -4.74 0.30
CA LYS A 33 -2.50 -4.73 1.77
C LYS A 33 -1.13 -4.95 2.42
N GLN A 34 -0.30 -5.81 1.83
CA GLN A 34 1.06 -6.05 2.31
C GLN A 34 1.90 -4.77 2.26
N ASP A 35 1.76 -3.96 1.20
CA ASP A 35 2.49 -2.69 1.10
C ASP A 35 2.14 -1.74 2.26
N LEU A 36 0.89 -1.75 2.73
CA LEU A 36 0.44 -0.95 3.87
C LEU A 36 0.94 -1.49 5.22
N GLU A 37 0.96 -2.81 5.38
CA GLU A 37 1.53 -3.48 6.57
C GLU A 37 3.03 -3.21 6.69
N ASP A 38 3.76 -3.33 5.58
CA ASP A 38 5.20 -3.03 5.49
C ASP A 38 5.48 -1.56 5.82
N LEU A 39 4.62 -0.63 5.35
CA LEU A 39 4.74 0.79 5.67
C LEU A 39 4.53 1.05 7.16
N THR A 40 3.52 0.41 7.76
CA THR A 40 3.22 0.54 9.20
C THR A 40 4.41 0.06 10.04
N LEU A 41 4.95 -1.13 9.74
CA LEU A 41 6.13 -1.67 10.43
C LEU A 41 7.35 -0.74 10.30
N LYS A 42 7.56 -0.12 9.13
CA LYS A 42 8.64 0.85 8.93
C LYS A 42 8.45 2.10 9.80
N PHE A 43 7.23 2.61 9.92
CA PHE A 43 6.93 3.74 10.79
C PHE A 43 7.16 3.41 12.26
N ASP A 44 6.70 2.25 12.72
CA ASP A 44 6.91 1.81 14.11
C ASP A 44 8.41 1.70 14.43
N ASN A 45 9.19 1.09 13.53
CA ASN A 45 10.64 1.02 13.67
C ASN A 45 11.32 2.40 13.75
N VAL A 46 10.82 3.38 12.99
CA VAL A 46 11.34 4.76 13.04
C VAL A 46 10.96 5.43 14.37
N ALA A 47 9.73 5.27 14.83
CA ALA A 47 9.28 5.78 16.13
C ALA A 47 10.15 5.22 17.28
N PHE A 48 10.35 3.90 17.32
CA PHE A 48 11.20 3.26 18.32
C PHE A 48 12.65 3.78 18.29
N LYS A 49 13.23 4.02 17.10
CA LYS A 49 14.58 4.61 17.00
C LYS A 49 14.66 6.01 17.61
N PHE A 50 13.63 6.84 17.44
CA PHE A 50 13.60 8.17 18.06
C PHE A 50 13.42 8.10 19.57
N GLU A 51 12.56 7.21 20.07
CA GLU A 51 12.38 6.97 21.50
C GLU A 51 13.67 6.49 22.16
N VAL A 52 14.36 5.51 21.56
CA VAL A 52 15.66 5.03 22.07
C VAL A 52 16.67 6.17 22.12
N LYS A 53 16.78 6.98 21.06
CA LYS A 53 17.69 8.13 21.03
C LYS A 53 17.36 9.18 22.10
N ASP A 54 16.08 9.38 22.41
CA ASP A 54 15.68 10.27 23.51
C ASP A 54 16.08 9.70 24.87
N LEU A 55 15.85 8.40 25.09
CA LEU A 55 16.28 7.71 26.29
C LEU A 55 17.79 7.75 26.48
N GLU A 56 18.58 7.53 25.41
CA GLU A 56 20.03 7.66 25.43
C GLU A 56 20.48 9.05 25.91
N ARG A 57 19.85 10.13 25.40
CA ARG A 57 20.15 11.50 25.85
C ARG A 57 19.81 11.72 27.32
N ARG A 58 18.67 11.17 27.77
CA ARG A 58 18.24 11.27 29.17
C ARG A 58 19.21 10.52 30.09
N VAL A 59 19.64 9.33 29.69
CA VAL A 59 20.66 8.55 30.40
C VAL A 59 21.97 9.31 30.48
N ASP A 60 22.45 9.86 29.36
CA ASP A 60 23.69 10.66 29.31
C ASP A 60 23.65 11.89 30.24
N VAL A 61 22.50 12.56 30.36
CA VAL A 61 22.30 13.65 31.34
C VAL A 61 22.33 13.13 32.78
N LEU A 62 21.71 11.99 33.05
CA LEU A 62 21.71 11.38 34.38
C LEU A 62 23.12 10.94 34.78
N GLU A 63 23.83 10.24 33.89
CA GLU A 63 25.23 9.81 34.09
C GLU A 63 26.13 10.98 34.49
N ARG A 64 26.03 12.11 33.78
CA ARG A 64 26.75 13.34 34.13
C ARG A 64 26.37 13.90 35.50
N LYS A 65 25.08 13.87 35.86
CA LYS A 65 24.60 14.37 37.15
C LYS A 65 25.10 13.53 38.33
N VAL A 66 25.17 12.21 38.15
CA VAL A 66 25.63 11.27 39.18
C VAL A 66 27.12 10.95 39.08
N SER A 67 27.89 11.66 38.25
CA SER A 67 29.35 11.54 38.10
C SER A 67 29.83 10.11 37.79
N VAL A 68 29.02 9.34 37.07
CA VAL A 68 29.37 7.96 36.65
C VAL A 68 29.97 7.92 35.23
N LYS A 69 30.29 9.09 34.68
CA LYS A 69 30.86 9.29 33.35
C LYS A 69 32.12 10.13 33.43
#